data_AF-A0A4Y8CC25-F1
#
_entry.id   AF-A0A4Y8CC25-F1
#
_cell.length_a   1.000
_cell.length_b   1.000
_cell.length_c   1.000
_cell.angle_alpha   90.00
_cell.angle_beta   90.00
_cell.angle_gamma   90.00
#
_symmetry.space_group_name_H-M   'P 1'
#
loop_
_entity.id
_entity.type
_entity.pdbx_description
1 polymer ?
#
loop_
_entity_poly.entity_id
_entity_poly.type
_entity_poly.pdbx_seq_one_letter_code
_entity_poly.pdbx_strand_id
1 'polypeptide(L)'
;FSLRIYQKHEVFSPFEVSLKDFFGKSDLTYNVNFTHLQKLIKEYDFKPLAFKKQSLAFMDFGFEDLLEYTKNKNIKTYESFLSQVKILFFNFDEKFHFFEFQKN
;
A
#
# COMPACT_ATOMS: atom_id res chain seq x y z
N PHE A 1 18.28 -1.75 -4.03
CA PHE A 1 17.97 -1.25 -2.67
C PHE A 1 16.66 -0.47 -2.74
N SER A 2 15.76 -0.60 -1.75
CA SER A 2 14.45 0.09 -1.72
C SER A 2 14.36 1.22 -0.68
N LEU A 3 15.43 1.41 0.10
CA LEU A 3 15.53 2.44 1.14
C LEU A 3 15.51 3.82 0.52
N ARG A 4 14.67 4.70 1.05
CA ARG A 4 14.45 6.06 0.54
C ARG A 4 14.07 7.02 1.66
N ILE A 5 14.51 8.26 1.54
CA ILE A 5 14.13 9.36 2.43
C ILE A 5 13.02 10.17 1.75
N TYR A 6 11.96 10.48 2.48
CA TYR A 6 10.93 11.42 2.07
C TYR A 6 11.01 12.70 2.89
N GLN A 7 11.10 13.84 2.21
CA GLN A 7 11.03 15.16 2.84
C GLN A 7 10.28 16.11 1.91
N LYS A 8 9.25 16.79 2.43
CA LYS A 8 8.49 17.84 1.68
C LYS A 8 7.99 17.39 0.29
N HIS A 9 7.50 16.15 0.17
CA HIS A 9 7.04 15.52 -1.09
C HIS A 9 8.14 15.18 -2.11
N GLU A 10 9.41 15.28 -1.73
CA GLU A 10 10.55 14.85 -2.54
C GLU A 10 11.15 13.55 -2.00
N VAL A 11 11.75 12.77 -2.90
CA VAL A 11 12.36 11.47 -2.61
C VAL A 11 13.86 11.56 -2.82
N PHE A 12 14.61 11.15 -1.81
CA PHE A 12 16.07 11.18 -1.84
C PHE A 12 16.65 9.79 -1.60
N SER A 13 17.74 9.48 -2.32
CA SER A 13 18.58 8.34 -2.02
C SER A 13 19.42 8.66 -0.78
N PRO A 14 19.38 7.85 0.30
CA PRO A 14 20.20 8.07 1.49
C PRO A 14 21.71 7.96 1.22
N PHE A 15 22.10 7.45 0.05
CA PHE A 15 23.49 7.30 -0.37
C PHE A 15 24.03 8.50 -1.15
N GLU A 16 23.15 9.44 -1.55
CA GLU A 16 23.48 10.57 -2.41
C GLU A 16 23.34 11.92 -1.69
N VAL A 17 22.96 11.91 -0.41
CA VAL A 17 22.67 13.12 0.39
C VAL A 17 23.36 13.09 1.76
N SER A 18 23.53 14.26 2.36
CA SER A 18 23.98 14.38 3.75
C SER A 18 22.85 14.01 4.71
N LEU A 19 22.97 12.86 5.39
CA LEU A 19 21.93 12.35 6.30
C LEU A 19 21.63 13.30 7.48
N LYS A 20 22.59 14.14 7.86
CA LYS A 20 22.43 15.15 8.93
C LYS A 20 21.27 16.11 8.64
N ASP A 21 21.01 16.39 7.37
CA ASP A 21 19.97 17.35 6.95
C ASP A 21 18.56 16.76 7.06
N PHE A 22 18.45 15.43 7.13
CA PHE A 22 17.19 14.69 7.17
C PHE A 22 16.90 14.07 8.56
N PHE A 23 17.92 13.96 9.42
CA PHE A 23 17.79 13.32 10.73
C PHE A 23 16.73 14.01 11.61
N GLY A 24 15.75 13.23 12.07
CA GLY A 24 14.65 13.70 12.93
C GLY A 24 13.65 14.63 12.25
N LYS A 25 13.76 14.83 10.93
CA LYS A 25 12.94 15.80 10.16
C LYS A 25 12.31 15.18 8.92
N SER A 26 12.49 13.89 8.69
CA SER A 26 12.13 13.21 7.46
C SER A 26 11.79 11.75 7.71
N ASP A 27 11.01 11.18 6.81
CA ASP A 27 10.64 9.78 6.88
C ASP A 27 11.68 8.93 6.15
N LEU A 28 12.16 7.87 6.80
CA LEU A 28 13.01 6.85 6.18
C LEU A 28 12.16 5.60 5.98
N THR A 29 11.98 5.19 4.72
CA THR A 29 11.11 4.06 4.37
C THR A 29 11.80 3.08 3.43
N TYR A 30 11.29 1.85 3.34
CA TYR A 30 11.77 0.84 2.41
C TYR A 30 10.62 -0.09 1.99
N ASN A 31 10.79 -0.83 0.90
CA ASN A 31 9.80 -1.83 0.48
C ASN A 31 9.83 -3.03 1.42
N VAL A 32 8.66 -3.45 1.89
CA VAL A 32 8.51 -4.66 2.71
C VAL A 32 8.94 -5.89 1.91
N ASN A 33 9.80 -6.72 2.52
CA ASN A 33 10.14 -8.03 1.97
C ASN A 33 9.11 -9.07 2.43
N PHE A 34 8.07 -9.28 1.62
CA PHE A 34 6.99 -10.22 1.95
C PHE A 34 7.45 -11.68 2.02
N THR A 35 8.48 -12.08 1.27
CA THR A 35 9.08 -13.43 1.39
C THR A 35 9.63 -13.65 2.78
N HIS A 36 10.36 -12.66 3.32
CA HIS A 36 10.87 -12.72 4.68
C HIS A 36 9.74 -12.69 5.73
N LEU A 37 8.76 -11.81 5.55
CA LEU A 37 7.61 -11.72 6.45
C LEU A 37 6.82 -13.03 6.51
N GLN A 38 6.57 -13.67 5.37
CA GLN A 38 5.89 -14.96 5.28
C GLN A 38 6.67 -16.10 5.96
N LYS A 39 8.00 -16.03 5.95
CA LYS A 39 8.84 -16.98 6.70
C LYS A 39 8.68 -16.75 8.20
N LEU A 40 8.80 -15.49 8.66
CA LEU A 40 8.68 -15.14 10.08
C LEU A 40 7.33 -15.55 10.66
N ILE A 41 6.21 -15.23 10.01
CA ILE A 41 4.89 -15.56 10.58
C ILE A 41 4.73 -17.08 10.81
N LYS A 42 5.28 -17.92 9.94
CA LYS A 42 5.26 -19.38 10.12
C LYS A 42 6.17 -19.83 11.26
N GLU A 43 7.33 -19.22 11.42
CA GLU A 43 8.25 -19.51 12.54
C GLU A 43 7.64 -19.16 13.91
N TYR A 44 6.76 -18.14 13.95
CA TYR A 44 6.06 -17.71 15.16
C TYR A 44 4.65 -18.32 15.32
N ASP A 45 4.35 -19.42 14.62
CA ASP A 45 3.07 -20.15 14.72
C ASP A 45 1.82 -19.32 14.38
N PHE A 46 1.95 -18.42 13.40
CA PHE A 46 0.81 -17.76 12.77
C PHE A 46 0.45 -18.45 11.45
N LYS A 47 -0.85 -18.43 11.13
CA LYS A 47 -1.38 -18.94 9.89
C LYS A 47 -1.54 -17.82 8.86
N PRO A 48 -0.88 -17.90 7.68
CA PRO A 48 -1.18 -17.00 6.58
C PRO A 48 -2.60 -17.26 6.06
N LEU A 49 -3.37 -16.20 5.87
CA LEU A 49 -4.74 -16.25 5.34
C LEU A 49 -4.80 -15.74 3.90
N ALA A 50 -4.10 -14.64 3.59
CA ALA A 50 -4.10 -14.07 2.24
C ALA A 50 -2.78 -13.37 1.92
N PHE A 51 -2.37 -13.47 0.65
CA PHE A 51 -1.34 -12.61 0.06
C PHE A 51 -1.73 -12.32 -1.38
N LYS A 52 -2.07 -11.06 -1.68
CA LYS A 52 -2.56 -10.67 -3.00
C LYS A 52 -2.23 -9.21 -3.30
N LYS A 53 -2.36 -8.83 -4.57
CA LYS A 53 -2.27 -7.42 -5.00
C LYS A 53 -3.36 -6.58 -4.35
N GLN A 54 -3.11 -5.29 -4.17
CA GLN A 54 -4.08 -4.35 -3.58
C GLN A 54 -5.42 -4.36 -4.32
N SER A 55 -5.42 -4.32 -5.65
CA SER A 55 -6.65 -4.30 -6.46
C SER A 55 -7.54 -5.50 -6.19
N LEU A 56 -6.96 -6.71 -6.13
CA LEU A 56 -7.70 -7.94 -5.85
C LEU A 56 -8.32 -7.91 -4.44
N ALA A 57 -7.58 -7.41 -3.44
CA ALA A 57 -8.11 -7.26 -2.09
C ALA A 57 -9.29 -6.29 -2.04
N PHE A 58 -9.27 -5.21 -2.82
CA PHE A 58 -10.40 -4.29 -2.90
C PHE A 58 -11.64 -4.95 -3.50
N MET A 59 -11.48 -5.77 -4.54
CA MET A 59 -12.60 -6.54 -5.09
C MET A 59 -13.22 -7.44 -4.02
N ASP A 60 -12.39 -8.14 -3.24
CA ASP A 60 -12.86 -9.00 -2.14
C ASP A 60 -13.57 -8.22 -1.01
N PHE A 61 -13.27 -6.92 -0.85
CA PHE A 61 -13.88 -6.05 0.15
C PHE A 61 -15.15 -5.34 -0.33
N GLY A 62 -15.72 -5.72 -1.48
CA GLY A 62 -16.95 -5.14 -2.00
C GLY A 62 -16.75 -3.80 -2.70
N PHE A 63 -15.62 -3.64 -3.41
CA PHE A 63 -15.35 -2.43 -4.18
C PHE A 63 -16.48 -2.11 -5.20
N GLU A 64 -17.05 -3.13 -5.84
CA GLU A 64 -18.14 -2.95 -6.83
C GLU A 64 -19.40 -2.37 -6.18
N ASP A 65 -19.75 -2.83 -4.98
CA ASP A 65 -20.90 -2.33 -4.22
C ASP A 65 -20.72 -0.85 -3.87
N LEU A 66 -19.50 -0.46 -3.48
CA LEU A 66 -19.18 0.93 -3.19
C LEU A 66 -19.23 1.80 -4.45
N LEU A 67 -18.74 1.30 -5.58
CA LEU A 67 -18.80 1.99 -6.86
C LEU A 67 -20.27 2.25 -7.27
N GLU A 68 -21.12 1.24 -7.17
CA GLU A 68 -22.55 1.35 -7.47
C GLU A 68 -23.28 2.29 -6.48
N TYR A 69 -22.94 2.23 -5.19
CA TYR A 69 -23.44 3.16 -4.19
C TYR A 69 -23.14 4.63 -4.55
N THR A 70 -21.89 4.93 -4.98
CA THR A 70 -21.53 6.31 -5.36
C THR A 70 -22.27 6.79 -6.60
N LYS A 71 -22.50 5.89 -7.57
CA LYS A 71 -23.28 6.15 -8.79
C LYS A 71 -24.72 6.49 -8.47
N ASN A 72 -25.35 5.75 -7.57
CA ASN A 72 -26.74 5.96 -7.13
C ASN A 72 -26.91 7.22 -6.30
N LYS A 73 -25.85 7.72 -5.65
CA LYS A 73 -25.90 8.95 -4.86
C LYS A 73 -25.93 10.23 -5.71
N ASN A 74 -25.02 10.35 -6.68
CA ASN A 74 -25.04 11.33 -7.77
C ASN A 74 -23.78 11.21 -8.64
N ILE A 75 -23.87 11.73 -9.88
CA ILE A 75 -22.78 11.65 -10.86
C ILE A 75 -21.46 12.31 -10.41
N LYS A 76 -21.51 13.46 -9.73
CA LYS A 76 -20.29 14.13 -9.24
C LYS A 76 -19.53 13.30 -8.21
N THR A 77 -20.26 12.61 -7.33
CA THR A 77 -19.67 11.71 -6.32
C THR A 77 -19.01 10.52 -7.00
N TYR A 78 -19.70 9.92 -7.97
CA TYR A 78 -19.19 8.82 -8.76
C TYR A 78 -17.91 9.18 -9.53
N GLU A 79 -17.90 10.32 -10.24
CA GLU A 79 -16.73 10.77 -11.00
C GLU A 79 -15.51 11.05 -10.12
N SER A 80 -15.72 11.71 -8.98
CA SER A 80 -14.66 11.98 -7.99
C SER A 80 -14.10 10.67 -7.42
N PHE A 81 -14.97 9.73 -7.06
CA PHE A 81 -14.56 8.42 -6.55
C PHE A 81 -13.80 7.63 -7.62
N LEU A 82 -14.31 7.57 -8.85
CA LEU A 82 -13.67 6.85 -9.96
C LEU A 82 -12.26 7.39 -10.27
N SER A 83 -12.04 8.69 -10.16
CA SER A 83 -10.71 9.30 -10.31
C SER A 83 -9.72 8.78 -9.26
N GLN A 84 -10.13 8.73 -7.99
CA GLN A 84 -9.29 8.22 -6.90
C GLN A 84 -9.01 6.72 -7.06
N VAL A 85 -10.03 5.94 -7.42
CA VAL A 85 -9.91 4.50 -7.66
C VAL A 85 -8.92 4.20 -8.76
N LYS A 86 -8.94 4.94 -9.87
CA LYS A 86 -7.97 4.73 -10.96
C LYS A 86 -6.53 4.83 -10.45
N ILE A 87 -6.23 5.78 -9.57
CA ILE A 87 -4.90 5.90 -8.96
C ILE A 87 -4.58 4.65 -8.13
N LEU A 88 -5.53 4.18 -7.31
CA LEU A 88 -5.31 3.00 -6.48
C LEU A 88 -5.11 1.72 -7.29
N PHE A 89 -5.90 1.50 -8.35
CA PHE A 89 -5.88 0.28 -9.16
C PHE A 89 -4.76 0.26 -10.21
N PHE A 90 -4.34 1.40 -10.75
CA PHE A 90 -3.37 1.44 -11.85
C PHE A 90 -2.00 1.98 -11.42
N ASN A 91 -1.93 2.91 -10.47
CA ASN A 91 -0.64 3.49 -10.07
C ASN A 91 -0.05 2.80 -8.83
N PHE A 92 -0.89 2.30 -7.93
CA PHE A 92 -0.47 1.71 -6.66
C PHE A 92 -0.47 0.19 -6.66
N ASP A 93 -1.23 -0.46 -7.55
CA ASP A 93 -1.39 -1.93 -7.52
C ASP A 93 -0.09 -2.73 -7.67
N GLU A 94 0.87 -2.22 -8.45
CA GLU A 94 2.19 -2.87 -8.57
C GLU A 94 3.07 -2.68 -7.32
N LYS A 95 2.79 -1.66 -6.50
CA LYS A 95 3.62 -1.26 -5.36
C LYS A 95 3.07 -1.75 -4.03
N PHE A 96 1.77 -1.93 -3.93
CA PHE A 96 1.06 -2.23 -2.69
C PHE A 96 0.41 -3.61 -2.73
N HIS A 97 0.47 -4.29 -1.59
CA HIS A 97 -0.01 -5.66 -1.42
C HIS A 97 -0.84 -5.76 -0.16
N PHE A 98 -1.83 -6.64 -0.19
CA PHE A 98 -2.58 -7.05 0.99
C PHE A 98 -1.99 -8.36 1.52
N PHE A 99 -1.69 -8.38 2.81
CA PHE A 99 -1.20 -9.56 3.51
C PHE A 99 -1.96 -9.73 4.82
N GLU A 100 -2.57 -10.89 4.99
CA GLU A 100 -3.39 -11.23 6.14
C GLU A 100 -2.89 -12.52 6.77
N PHE A 101 -2.82 -12.53 8.10
CA PHE A 101 -2.46 -13.67 8.90
C PHE A 101 -3.15 -13.58 10.25
N GLN A 102 -3.33 -14.72 10.90
CA GLN A 102 -3.92 -14.79 12.24
C GLN A 102 -3.08 -15.67 13.13
N LYS A 103 -3.17 -15.44 14.44
CA LYS A 103 -2.61 -16.36 15.42
C LYS A 103 -3.40 -17.67 15.38
N ASN A 104 -2.71 -18.81 15.46
CA ASN A 104 -3.34 -20.11 15.65
C ASN A 104 -4.11 -20.16 16.98
#